data_AF-A0A2I0GXU8-F1
#
_entry.id   AF-A0A2I0GXU8-F1
#
_cell.length_a   1.000
_cell.length_b   1.000
_cell.length_c   1.000
_cell.angle_alpha   90.00
_cell.angle_beta   90.00
_cell.angle_gamma   90.00
#
_symmetry.space_group_name_H-M   'P 1'
#
loop_
_entity.id
_entity.type
_entity.pdbx_description
1 polymer ?
#
loop_
_entity_poly.entity_id
_entity_poly.type
_entity_poly.pdbx_seq_one_letter_code
_entity_poly.pdbx_strand_id
1 'polypeptide(L)' 'MIRWLTLKDVANECGFKDPRTFKKHYMHKYPPDRTNAQLKWWKETTVDHIKEVEFSDAEIPDGEGA' A
#
# COMPACT_ATOMS: atom_id res chain seq x y z
N MET A 1 -12.45 13.00 -3.73
CA MET A 1 -11.82 13.41 -2.45
C MET A 1 -10.47 12.72 -2.36
N ILE A 2 -9.39 13.42 -2.02
CA ILE A 2 -8.07 12.78 -1.87
C ILE A 2 -8.01 12.15 -0.47
N ARG A 3 -7.97 10.82 -0.40
CA ARG A 3 -7.75 10.08 0.84
C ARG A 3 -6.26 9.89 1.07
N TRP A 4 -5.81 10.30 2.25
CA TRP A 4 -4.43 10.18 2.70
C TRP A 4 -4.33 9.03 3.69
N LEU A 5 -3.56 8.02 3.32
CA LEU A 5 -3.35 6.81 4.12
C LEU A 5 -2.03 6.93 4.86
N THR A 6 -2.01 6.60 6.15
CA THR A 6 -0.76 6.55 6.91
C THR A 6 -0.01 5.26 6.61
N LEU A 7 1.26 5.18 7.02
CA LEU A 7 2.06 3.95 6.91
C LEU A 7 1.35 2.73 7.50
N LYS A 8 0.57 2.94 8.58
CA LYS A 8 -0.19 1.88 9.23
C LYS A 8 -1.35 1.41 8.35
N ASP A 9 -2.07 2.34 7.73
CA ASP A 9 -3.15 2.03 6.80
C ASP A 9 -2.62 1.32 5.56
N VAL A 10 -1.53 1.83 4.95
CA VAL A 10 -0.89 1.21 3.79
C VAL A 10 -0.44 -0.22 4.10
N ALA A 11 0.20 -0.43 5.26
CA ALA A 11 0.63 -1.75 5.68
C ALA A 11 -0.57 -2.70 5.87
N ASN A 12 -1.64 -2.23 6.50
CA ASN A 12 -2.86 -3.01 6.71
C ASN A 12 -3.56 -3.36 5.38
N GLU A 13 -3.65 -2.40 4.45
CA GLU A 13 -4.18 -2.56 3.10
C GLU A 13 -3.36 -3.56 2.26
N CYS A 14 -2.05 -3.61 2.47
CA CYS A 14 -1.14 -4.58 1.83
C CYS A 14 -1.06 -5.92 2.59
N GLY A 15 -1.85 -6.13 3.65
CA GLY A 15 -1.87 -7.37 4.43
C GLY A 15 -0.69 -7.57 5.40
N PHE A 16 0.12 -6.53 5.65
CA PHE A 16 1.18 -6.60 6.65
C PHE A 16 0.65 -6.33 8.06
N LYS A 17 1.03 -7.21 9.00
CA LYS A 17 0.77 -7.05 10.42
C LYS A 17 1.58 -5.90 11.05
N ASP A 18 2.77 -5.63 10.50
CA ASP A 18 3.71 -4.66 11.05
C ASP A 18 4.10 -3.58 10.03
N PRO A 19 3.78 -2.29 10.28
CA PRO A 19 4.13 -1.20 9.37
C PRO A 19 5.64 -0.94 9.28
N ARG A 20 6.43 -1.46 10.23
CA ARG A 20 7.90 -1.35 10.19
C ARG A 20 8.52 -2.20 9.10
N THR A 21 7.95 -3.38 8.84
CA THR A 21 8.41 -4.28 7.77
C THR A 21 8.16 -3.62 6.42
N PHE A 22 6.95 -3.09 6.23
CA PHE A 22 6.62 -2.29 5.05
C PHE A 22 7.59 -1.10 4.91
N LYS A 23 7.82 -0.35 5.99
CA LYS A 23 8.75 0.78 5.99
C LYS A 23 10.17 0.41 5.58
N LYS A 24 10.70 -0.74 6.00
CA LYS A 24 12.09 -1.11 5.74
C LYS A 24 12.30 -1.57 4.30
N HIS A 25 11.36 -2.33 3.76
CA HIS A 25 11.49 -2.93 2.43
C HIS A 25 10.89 -2.07 1.31
N TYR A 26 9.74 -1.44 1.57
CA TYR A 26 8.94 -0.78 0.55
C TYR A 26 9.06 0.74 0.58
N MET A 27 9.49 1.38 1.68
CA MET A 27 9.57 2.85 1.74
C MET A 27 10.63 3.43 0.79
N HIS A 28 11.67 2.67 0.45
CA HIS A 28 12.64 3.07 -0.57
C HIS A 28 12.06 2.95 -1.99
N LYS A 29 11.17 1.99 -2.22
CA LYS A 29 10.53 1.71 -3.51
C LYS A 29 9.34 2.65 -3.76
N TYR A 30 8.58 2.93 -2.71
CA TYR A 30 7.37 3.73 -2.72
C TYR A 30 7.46 4.85 -1.66
N PRO A 31 8.14 5.97 -1.99
CA PRO A 31 8.25 7.10 -1.07
C PRO A 31 6.87 7.71 -0.77
N PRO A 32 6.68 8.27 0.43
CA PRO A 32 5.43 8.95 0.77
C PRO A 32 5.24 10.23 -0.06
N ASP A 33 4.04 10.39 -0.64
CA ASP A 33 3.60 11.62 -1.32
C ASP A 33 3.69 12.84 -0.39
N ARG A 34 3.44 12.65 0.91
CA ARG A 34 3.48 13.73 1.89
C ARG A 34 4.21 13.29 3.15
N THR A 35 5.11 14.14 3.61
CA THR A 35 5.80 14.00 4.90
C THR A 35 5.51 15.24 5.72
N ASN A 36 5.07 15.06 6.97
CA ASN A 36 4.89 16.15 7.92
C ASN A 36 5.52 15.78 9.26
N ALA A 37 6.65 16.42 9.58
CA ALA A 37 7.50 16.20 10.77
C ALA A 37 7.88 14.74 11.04
N GLN A 38 6.94 13.91 11.49
CA GLN A 38 7.10 12.48 11.77
C GLN A 38 6.09 11.57 11.06
N LEU A 39 5.04 12.15 10.49
CA LEU A 39 3.97 11.44 9.80
C LEU A 39 4.24 11.35 8.30
N LYS A 40 3.97 10.19 7.74
CA LYS A 40 4.12 9.86 6.32
C LYS A 40 2.76 9.48 5.79
N TRP A 41 2.36 10.10 4.69
CA TRP A 41 1.09 9.85 4.04
C TRP A 41 1.29 9.51 2.57
N TRP A 42 0.48 8.55 2.13
CA TRP A 42 0.38 8.11 0.75
C TRP A 42 -1.02 8.43 0.24
N LYS A 43 -1.14 8.71 -1.05
CA LYS A 43 -2.46 8.79 -1.67
C LYS A 43 -3.02 7.38 -1.82
N GLU A 44 -4.34 7.27 -1.73
CA GLU A 44 -5.06 6.03 -2.04
C GLU A 44 -4.63 5.44 -3.38
N THR A 45 -4.47 6.25 -4.43
CA THR A 45 -3.99 5.80 -5.75
C THR A 45 -2.58 5.21 -5.71
N THR A 46 -1.69 5.75 -4.88
CA THR A 46 -0.32 5.23 -4.72
C THR A 46 -0.38 3.87 -4.02
N VAL A 47 -1.24 3.71 -3.02
CA VAL A 47 -1.43 2.45 -2.29
C VAL A 47 -2.07 1.39 -3.17
N ASP A 48 -3.09 1.76 -3.93
CA ASP A 48 -3.77 0.90 -4.89
C ASP A 48 -2.78 0.36 -5.93
N HIS A 49 -1.93 1.24 -6.48
CA HIS A 49 -0.87 0.82 -7.38
C HIS A 49 0.16 -0.11 -6.72
N ILE A 50 0.53 0.11 -5.46
CA ILE A 50 1.42 -0.81 -4.72
C ILE A 50 0.77 -2.18 -4.55
N LYS A 51 -0.53 -2.21 -4.23
CA LYS A 51 -1.32 -3.44 -4.13
C LYS A 51 -1.34 -4.17 -5.47
N GLU A 52 -1.61 -3.44 -6.55
CA GLU A 52 -1.61 -4.05 -7.89
C GLU A 52 -0.22 -4.54 -8.31
N VAL A 53 0.84 -3.77 -8.11
CA VAL A 53 2.17 -4.16 -8.61
C VAL A 53 2.83 -5.25 -7.75
N GLU A 54 2.69 -5.18 -6.42
CA GLU A 54 3.37 -6.11 -5.53
C GLU A 54 2.48 -7.28 -5.07
N PHE A 55 1.15 -7.13 -5.15
CA PHE A 55 0.18 -8.10 -4.62
C PHE A 55 -0.86 -8.57 -5.65
N SER A 56 -0.81 -8.14 -6.92
CA SER A 56 -1.61 -8.78 -8.00
C SER A 56 -1.09 -10.16 -8.44
N ASP A 57 -0.07 -10.71 -7.77
CA ASP A 57 0.22 -12.17 -7.81
C ASP A 57 -0.71 -12.95 -6.86
N ALA A 58 -1.92 -12.43 -6.63
CA ALA A 58 -3.05 -13.26 -6.31
C ALA A 58 -3.91 -13.30 -7.58
N GLU A 59 -3.57 -14.24 -8.47
CA GLU A 59 -4.60 -14.92 -9.25
C GLU A 59 -5.68 -15.37 -8.26
N ILE A 60 -6.70 -14.53 -8.02
CA ILE A 60 -8.03 -15.07 -7.82
C ILE A 60 -8.33 -15.67 -9.20
N PRO A 61 -8.33 -17.00 -9.37
CA PRO A 61 -8.74 -17.56 -10.64
C PRO A 61 -10.10 -16.98 -10.95
N ASP A 62 -10.14 -16.30 -12.08
CA ASP A 62 -11.31 -15.78 -12.75
C ASP A 62 -12.44 -16.81 -12.60
N GLY A 63 -13.48 -16.40 -11.86
CA GLY A 63 -14.71 -17.15 -11.79
C GLY A 63 -15.45 -17.01 -13.12
N GLU A 64 -14.97 -17.69 -14.15
CA GLU A 64 -15.74 -18.01 -15.34
C GLU A 64 -16.50 -19.31 -15.10
N GLY A 65 -17.82 -19.26 -15.20
CA GLY A 65 -18.69 -20.43 -15.06
C GLY A 65 -20.15 -20.04 -14.99
N ALA A 66 -20.62 -19.45 -16.09
CA ALA A 66 -22.03 -19.23 -16.39
C ALA A 66 -22.84 -20.54 -16.44
#